data_AF-A0A7J5Y022-F1
#
_entry.id   AF-A0A7J5Y022-F1
#
_cell.length_a   1.000
_cell.length_b   1.000
_cell.length_c   1.000
_cell.angle_alpha   90.00
_cell.angle_beta   90.00
_cell.angle_gamma   90.00
#
_symmetry.space_group_name_H-M   'P 1'
#
loop_
_entity.id
_entity.type
_entity.pdbx_description
1 polymer ?
#
loop_
_entity_poly.entity_id
_entity_poly.type
_entity_poly.pdbx_seq_one_letter_code
_entity_poly.pdbx_strand_id
1 'polypeptide(L)'
;MRSFPTVRERINFIYVNVVLSCIKLESKYILPYQKLLDLLYQVMREQIPISETLSLYFIAVQCNLQNVLPISLGMCISQMRTSYHTEMKEVYNGKRPIVHFFLGRKQGYERLVHLGEITKCIKAGQEEFAVKWENGKIWKEKEVETRLCRVTGEIEVTPMFRSQLCAHAEGSTVSFFTGFSMRGPVALDIN
;
A
#
# COMPACT_ATOMS: atom_id res chain seq x y z
N MET A 1 13.05 -35.85 0.23
CA MET A 1 12.89 -34.90 1.35
C MET A 1 12.22 -33.65 0.80
N ARG A 2 11.06 -33.24 1.33
CA ARG A 2 10.51 -31.90 1.00
C ARG A 2 11.32 -30.89 1.81
N SER A 3 12.09 -30.05 1.15
CA SER A 3 12.72 -28.89 1.79
C SER A 3 11.62 -28.01 2.37
N PHE A 4 11.81 -27.51 3.59
CA PHE A 4 10.93 -26.48 4.13
C PHE A 4 11.07 -25.22 3.26
N PRO A 5 9.97 -24.51 2.97
CA PRO A 5 10.03 -23.31 2.17
C PRO A 5 10.83 -22.24 2.90
N THR A 6 11.75 -21.62 2.17
CA THR A 6 12.57 -20.50 2.66
C THR A 6 11.72 -19.27 2.98
N VAL A 7 12.27 -18.34 3.75
CA VAL A 7 11.63 -17.04 4.06
C VAL A 7 11.22 -16.32 2.77
N ARG A 8 12.12 -16.27 1.77
CA ARG A 8 11.86 -15.67 0.46
C ARG A 8 10.67 -16.33 -0.25
N GLU A 9 10.63 -17.67 -0.31
CA GLU A 9 9.52 -18.39 -0.95
C GLU A 9 8.18 -18.11 -0.27
N ARG A 10 8.17 -17.97 1.06
CA ARG A 10 6.96 -17.63 1.81
C ARG A 10 6.52 -16.18 1.58
N ILE A 11 7.45 -15.23 1.52
CA ILE A 11 7.16 -13.84 1.14
C ILE A 11 6.57 -13.79 -0.27
N ASN A 12 7.22 -14.45 -1.24
CA ASN A 12 6.74 -14.53 -2.60
C ASN A 12 5.34 -15.16 -2.68
N PHE A 13 5.10 -16.21 -1.90
CA PHE A 13 3.78 -16.83 -1.81
C PHE A 13 2.71 -15.86 -1.28
N ILE A 14 3.03 -15.04 -0.27
CA ILE A 14 2.13 -13.97 0.21
C ILE A 14 1.82 -12.98 -0.92
N TYR A 15 2.84 -12.50 -1.64
CA TYR A 15 2.66 -11.59 -2.77
C TYR A 15 1.81 -12.20 -3.88
N VAL A 16 2.05 -13.45 -4.26
CA VAL A 16 1.26 -14.14 -5.29
C VAL A 16 -0.21 -14.19 -4.92
N ASN A 17 -0.55 -14.45 -3.65
CA ASN A 17 -1.93 -14.42 -3.19
C ASN A 17 -2.56 -13.03 -3.35
N VAL A 18 -1.84 -11.97 -2.96
CA VAL A 18 -2.32 -10.58 -3.10
C VAL A 18 -2.48 -10.19 -4.57
N VAL A 19 -1.47 -10.41 -5.40
CA VAL A 19 -1.53 -10.08 -6.84
C VAL A 19 -2.62 -10.89 -7.55
N LEU A 20 -2.71 -12.20 -7.26
CA LEU A 20 -3.74 -13.05 -7.84
C LEU A 20 -5.14 -12.62 -7.41
N SER A 21 -5.31 -12.12 -6.19
CA SER A 21 -6.60 -11.58 -5.73
C SER A 21 -7.06 -10.35 -6.53
N CYS A 22 -6.12 -9.55 -7.04
CA CYS A 22 -6.43 -8.41 -7.92
C CYS A 22 -6.83 -8.84 -9.34
N ILE A 23 -6.51 -10.07 -9.75
CA ILE A 23 -6.79 -10.60 -11.08
C ILE A 23 -8.05 -11.48 -11.06
N LYS A 24 -8.15 -12.38 -10.08
CA LYS A 24 -9.23 -13.35 -9.93
C LYS A 24 -9.39 -13.74 -8.45
N LEU A 25 -10.23 -12.98 -7.74
CA LEU A 25 -10.48 -13.16 -6.31
C LEU A 25 -11.07 -14.54 -5.97
N GLU A 26 -11.87 -15.12 -6.85
CA GLU A 26 -12.55 -16.41 -6.68
C GLU A 26 -11.62 -17.61 -6.99
N SER A 27 -10.33 -17.38 -7.19
CA SER A 27 -9.38 -18.44 -7.45
C SER A 27 -9.23 -19.36 -6.25
N LYS A 28 -9.44 -20.67 -6.47
CA LYS A 28 -9.23 -21.73 -5.46
C LYS A 28 -7.79 -21.84 -4.93
N TYR A 29 -6.83 -21.18 -5.59
CA TYR A 29 -5.42 -21.17 -5.20
C TYR A 29 -5.08 -20.00 -4.26
N ILE A 30 -6.03 -19.09 -4.02
CA ILE A 30 -5.87 -18.01 -3.04
C ILE A 30 -6.20 -18.55 -1.64
N LEU A 31 -5.33 -18.30 -0.69
CA LEU A 31 -5.58 -18.59 0.71
C LEU A 31 -6.72 -17.70 1.23
N PRO A 32 -7.54 -18.18 2.19
CA PRO A 32 -8.36 -17.29 2.98
C PRO A 32 -7.51 -16.17 3.58
N TYR A 33 -8.00 -14.93 3.51
CA TYR A 33 -7.22 -13.75 3.91
C TYR A 33 -6.66 -13.85 5.34
N GLN A 34 -7.42 -14.40 6.29
CA GLN A 34 -6.93 -14.63 7.65
C GLN A 34 -5.71 -15.55 7.69
N LYS A 35 -5.69 -16.64 6.90
CA LYS A 35 -4.55 -17.55 6.84
C LYS A 35 -3.32 -16.88 6.21
N LEU A 36 -3.53 -15.96 5.27
CA LEU A 36 -2.46 -15.13 4.72
C LEU A 36 -1.85 -14.22 5.79
N LEU A 37 -2.70 -13.57 6.58
CA LEU A 37 -2.27 -12.72 7.70
C LEU A 37 -1.50 -13.53 8.75
N ASP A 38 -1.96 -14.72 9.10
CA ASP A 38 -1.28 -15.61 10.03
C ASP A 38 0.11 -16.01 9.49
N LEU A 39 0.21 -16.32 8.19
CA LEU A 39 1.48 -16.64 7.54
C LEU A 39 2.43 -15.43 7.55
N LEU A 40 1.93 -14.24 7.21
CA LEU A 40 2.69 -13.00 7.26
C LEU A 40 3.22 -12.74 8.68
N TYR A 41 2.36 -12.89 9.69
CA TYR A 41 2.73 -12.74 11.10
C TYR A 41 3.83 -13.72 11.51
N GLN A 42 3.73 -14.99 11.08
CA GLN A 42 4.76 -16.00 11.34
C GLN A 42 6.09 -15.62 10.71
N VAL A 43 6.10 -15.25 9.42
CA VAL A 43 7.34 -14.85 8.72
C VAL A 43 8.00 -13.67 9.45
N MET A 44 7.23 -12.65 9.84
CA MET A 44 7.76 -11.46 10.53
C MET A 44 8.44 -11.74 11.88
N ARG A 45 8.24 -12.91 12.47
CA ARG A 45 8.88 -13.33 13.73
C ARG A 45 10.17 -14.12 13.52
N GLU A 46 10.52 -14.43 12.29
CA GLU A 46 11.72 -15.18 11.94
C GLU A 46 12.91 -14.24 11.68
N GLN A 47 14.10 -14.83 11.55
CA GLN A 47 15.27 -14.07 11.12
C GLN A 47 15.14 -13.76 9.63
N ILE A 48 14.88 -12.49 9.31
CA ILE A 48 14.68 -12.03 7.95
C ILE A 48 16.03 -11.66 7.31
N PRO A 49 16.38 -12.22 6.15
CA PRO A 49 17.53 -11.74 5.39
C PRO A 49 17.36 -10.28 5.00
N ILE A 50 18.45 -9.50 5.03
CA ILE A 50 18.41 -8.07 4.68
C ILE A 50 17.78 -7.85 3.29
N SER A 51 18.08 -8.72 2.31
CA SER A 51 17.54 -8.62 0.95
C SER A 51 16.02 -8.82 0.84
N GLU A 52 15.38 -9.38 1.86
CA GLU A 52 13.92 -9.62 1.86
C GLU A 52 13.17 -8.60 2.72
N THR A 53 13.90 -7.73 3.41
CA THR A 53 13.34 -6.86 4.46
C THR A 53 12.39 -5.84 3.85
N LEU A 54 12.78 -5.16 2.76
CA LEU A 54 11.90 -4.22 2.06
C LEU A 54 10.61 -4.90 1.58
N SER A 55 10.73 -6.04 0.89
CA SER A 55 9.59 -6.79 0.37
C SER A 55 8.64 -7.25 1.48
N LEU A 56 9.16 -7.77 2.60
CA LEU A 56 8.34 -8.20 3.72
C LEU A 56 7.59 -7.03 4.36
N TYR A 57 8.29 -5.94 4.68
CA TYR A 57 7.66 -4.82 5.36
C TYR A 57 6.73 -4.03 4.44
N PHE A 58 6.99 -4.00 3.12
CA PHE A 58 6.07 -3.40 2.15
C PHE A 58 4.71 -4.08 2.15
N ILE A 59 4.67 -5.42 2.07
CA ILE A 59 3.40 -6.15 2.11
C ILE A 59 2.77 -6.12 3.51
N ALA A 60 3.59 -6.11 4.57
CA ALA A 60 3.09 -6.01 5.94
C ALA A 60 2.35 -4.69 6.19
N VAL A 61 2.91 -3.56 5.75
CA VAL A 61 2.27 -2.25 5.88
C VAL A 61 0.93 -2.20 5.14
N GLN A 62 0.86 -2.79 3.94
CA GLN A 62 -0.38 -2.86 3.16
C GLN A 62 -1.46 -3.69 3.87
N CYS A 63 -1.10 -4.87 4.37
CA CYS A 63 -2.04 -5.76 5.04
C CYS A 63 -2.41 -5.30 6.47
N ASN A 64 -1.54 -4.53 7.14
CA ASN A 64 -1.67 -4.18 8.56
C ASN A 64 -2.07 -2.71 8.83
N LEU A 65 -2.50 -1.94 7.84
CA LEU A 65 -2.74 -0.49 8.04
C LEU A 65 -3.81 -0.16 9.11
N GLN A 66 -4.74 -1.08 9.41
CA GLN A 66 -5.71 -0.91 10.50
C GLN A 66 -5.41 -1.79 11.73
N ASN A 67 -4.13 -2.13 11.96
CA ASN A 67 -3.68 -2.93 13.11
C ASN A 67 -4.40 -4.29 13.20
N VAL A 68 -4.61 -4.94 12.05
CA VAL A 68 -5.23 -6.26 11.97
C VAL A 68 -4.29 -7.34 12.54
N LEU A 69 -2.98 -7.10 12.44
CA LEU A 69 -1.93 -7.92 13.05
C LEU A 69 -1.49 -7.28 14.37
N PRO A 70 -1.07 -8.11 15.35
CA PRO A 70 -0.50 -7.63 16.61
C PRO A 70 0.97 -7.22 16.40
N ILE A 71 1.23 -6.36 15.42
CA ILE A 71 2.53 -5.80 15.07
C ILE A 71 2.38 -4.29 14.96
N SER A 72 3.31 -3.53 15.55
CA SER A 72 3.34 -2.07 15.45
C SER A 72 3.48 -1.63 13.99
N LEU A 73 2.43 -0.99 13.47
CA LEU A 73 2.45 -0.43 12.12
C LEU A 73 3.58 0.61 11.96
N GLY A 74 3.82 1.43 12.98
CA GLY A 74 4.91 2.41 12.98
C GLY A 74 6.28 1.76 12.83
N MET A 75 6.51 0.64 13.51
CA MET A 75 7.74 -0.15 13.37
C MET A 75 7.87 -0.70 11.94
N CYS A 76 6.80 -1.26 11.37
CA CYS A 76 6.82 -1.76 9.99
C CYS A 76 7.15 -0.67 8.98
N ILE A 77 6.54 0.52 9.13
CA ILE A 77 6.81 1.67 8.27
C ILE A 77 8.27 2.13 8.41
N SER A 78 8.78 2.19 9.63
CA SER A 78 10.18 2.55 9.90
C SER A 78 11.16 1.57 9.24
N GLN A 79 10.95 0.26 9.43
CA GLN A 79 11.80 -0.77 8.82
C GLN A 79 11.72 -0.74 7.29
N MET A 80 10.51 -0.61 6.72
CA MET A 80 10.32 -0.47 5.28
C MET A 80 11.08 0.74 4.72
N ARG A 81 10.99 1.90 5.37
CA ARG A 81 11.70 3.12 4.95
C ARG A 81 13.21 2.91 4.99
N THR A 82 13.73 2.37 6.09
CA THR A 82 15.17 2.09 6.24
C THR A 82 15.66 1.15 5.14
N SER A 83 14.98 0.03 4.90
CA SER A 83 15.34 -0.92 3.84
C SER A 83 15.24 -0.30 2.45
N TYR A 84 14.22 0.51 2.19
CA TYR A 84 14.12 1.26 0.93
C TYR A 84 15.32 2.19 0.73
N HIS A 85 15.74 2.93 1.76
CA HIS A 85 16.92 3.79 1.71
C HIS A 85 18.20 3.00 1.42
N THR A 86 18.36 1.82 2.03
CA THR A 86 19.53 0.95 1.82
C THR A 86 19.55 0.31 0.44
N GLU A 87 18.43 -0.27 -0.01
CA GLU A 87 18.34 -1.07 -1.23
C GLU A 87 18.20 -0.21 -2.50
N MET A 88 17.55 0.96 -2.41
CA MET A 88 17.23 1.82 -3.56
C MET A 88 18.11 3.08 -3.63
N LYS A 89 19.25 3.11 -2.92
CA LYS A 89 20.17 4.26 -2.79
C LYS A 89 20.60 4.86 -4.14
N GLU A 90 20.80 4.03 -5.15
CA GLU A 90 21.21 4.45 -6.51
C GLU A 90 20.05 5.02 -7.36
N VAL A 91 18.80 4.80 -6.94
CA VAL A 91 17.58 5.19 -7.67
C VAL A 91 16.96 6.48 -7.09
N TYR A 92 17.68 7.18 -6.20
CA TYR A 92 17.20 8.38 -5.50
C TYR A 92 16.90 9.60 -6.39
N ASN A 93 17.12 9.51 -7.69
CA ASN A 93 17.00 10.61 -8.64
C ASN A 93 15.55 11.04 -8.86
N GLY A 94 15.00 11.90 -7.98
CA GLY A 94 13.87 12.81 -8.23
C GLY A 94 12.53 12.20 -8.66
N LYS A 95 12.45 10.89 -8.89
CA LYS A 95 11.26 10.20 -9.37
C LYS A 95 10.25 10.10 -8.23
N ARG A 96 9.00 10.44 -8.56
CA ARG A 96 7.89 10.34 -7.62
C ARG A 96 7.68 8.87 -7.25
N PRO A 97 7.43 8.56 -5.96
CA PRO A 97 7.11 7.21 -5.56
C PRO A 97 5.86 6.73 -6.28
N ILE A 98 5.96 5.58 -6.96
CA ILE A 98 4.81 4.96 -7.63
C ILE A 98 3.91 4.36 -6.55
N VAL A 99 2.64 4.74 -6.58
CA VAL A 99 1.60 4.15 -5.74
C VAL A 99 1.03 2.95 -6.46
N HIS A 100 1.24 1.76 -5.92
CA HIS A 100 0.77 0.52 -6.52
C HIS A 100 -0.62 0.13 -6.02
N PHE A 101 -0.89 0.40 -4.75
CA PHE A 101 -2.13 0.06 -4.07
C PHE A 101 -2.70 1.25 -3.31
N PHE A 102 -4.01 1.21 -3.08
CA PHE A 102 -4.76 2.16 -2.28
C PHE A 102 -5.57 1.41 -1.23
N LEU A 103 -5.87 2.09 -0.13
CA LEU A 103 -6.78 1.57 0.88
C LEU A 103 -8.22 1.64 0.36
N GLY A 104 -8.82 0.48 0.14
CA GLY A 104 -10.22 0.29 -0.24
C GLY A 104 -11.17 0.23 0.96
N ARG A 105 -12.46 0.44 0.71
CA ARG A 105 -13.53 0.35 1.74
C ARG A 105 -13.85 -1.08 2.17
N LYS A 106 -13.57 -2.05 1.31
CA LYS A 106 -13.89 -3.46 1.56
C LYS A 106 -12.89 -4.10 2.54
N GLN A 107 -13.24 -5.31 2.97
CA GLN A 107 -12.42 -6.13 3.86
C GLN A 107 -11.65 -7.19 3.08
N GLY A 108 -10.71 -7.87 3.73
CA GLY A 108 -9.94 -8.94 3.09
C GLY A 108 -9.02 -8.44 1.98
N TYR A 109 -8.87 -9.22 0.92
CA TYR A 109 -8.05 -8.86 -0.24
C TYR A 109 -8.52 -7.61 -0.97
N GLU A 110 -9.84 -7.40 -1.05
CA GLU A 110 -10.43 -6.24 -1.74
C GLU A 110 -10.17 -4.91 -1.03
N ARG A 111 -9.61 -4.96 0.18
CA ARG A 111 -9.08 -3.79 0.87
C ARG A 111 -7.88 -3.18 0.13
N LEU A 112 -7.12 -3.96 -0.63
CA LEU A 112 -6.02 -3.47 -1.44
C LEU A 112 -6.50 -3.23 -2.86
N VAL A 113 -6.79 -1.96 -3.17
CA VAL A 113 -7.22 -1.57 -4.52
C VAL A 113 -5.99 -1.26 -5.36
N HIS A 114 -5.74 -2.06 -6.39
CA HIS A 114 -4.61 -1.84 -7.30
C HIS A 114 -4.82 -0.59 -8.17
N LEU A 115 -3.74 0.12 -8.52
CA LEU A 115 -3.79 1.32 -9.38
C LEU A 115 -4.57 1.12 -10.68
N GLY A 116 -4.45 -0.06 -11.29
CA GLY A 116 -5.20 -0.41 -12.50
C GLY A 116 -6.73 -0.34 -12.33
N GLU A 117 -7.26 -0.61 -11.13
CA GLU A 117 -8.70 -0.44 -10.85
C GLU A 117 -9.12 1.02 -10.80
N ILE A 118 -8.24 1.91 -10.32
CA ILE A 118 -8.46 3.35 -10.35
C ILE A 118 -8.39 3.87 -11.78
N THR A 119 -7.43 3.39 -12.58
CA THR A 119 -7.33 3.74 -14.00
C THR A 119 -8.58 3.33 -14.78
N LYS A 120 -9.16 2.16 -14.50
CA LYS A 120 -10.41 1.69 -15.13
C LYS A 120 -11.63 2.57 -14.82
N CYS A 121 -11.62 3.35 -13.73
CA CYS A 121 -12.70 4.29 -13.42
C CYS A 121 -12.74 5.48 -14.39
N ILE A 122 -11.66 5.73 -15.14
CA ILE A 122 -11.58 6.81 -16.12
C ILE A 122 -11.84 6.24 -17.52
N LYS A 123 -13.07 6.45 -18.01
CA LYS A 123 -13.54 5.89 -19.29
C LYS A 123 -12.83 6.44 -20.54
N ALA A 124 -12.19 7.59 -20.43
CA ALA A 124 -11.61 8.32 -21.55
C ALA A 124 -10.15 7.97 -21.87
N GLY A 125 -9.58 6.96 -21.21
CA GLY A 125 -8.23 6.44 -21.52
C GLY A 125 -7.09 7.05 -20.69
N GLN A 126 -5.85 6.72 -21.07
CA GLN A 126 -4.65 7.00 -20.27
C GLN A 126 -4.27 8.48 -20.18
N GLU A 127 -4.51 9.27 -21.23
CA GLU A 127 -4.18 10.71 -21.24
C GLU A 127 -5.05 11.49 -20.26
N GLU A 128 -6.37 11.24 -20.26
CA GLU A 128 -7.27 11.87 -19.29
C GLU A 128 -6.96 11.42 -17.85
N PHE A 129 -6.59 10.15 -17.67
CA PHE A 129 -6.14 9.66 -16.37
C PHE A 129 -4.92 10.45 -15.87
N ALA A 130 -3.89 10.63 -16.70
CA ALA A 130 -2.68 11.35 -16.30
C ALA A 130 -3.00 12.80 -15.90
N VAL A 131 -3.82 13.50 -16.68
CA VAL A 131 -4.26 14.87 -16.38
C VAL A 131 -5.05 14.93 -15.07
N LYS A 132 -6.04 14.05 -14.87
CA LYS A 132 -6.87 13.99 -13.65
C LYS A 132 -6.07 13.56 -12.41
N TRP A 133 -5.07 12.71 -12.60
CA TRP A 133 -4.16 12.28 -11.56
C TRP A 133 -3.28 13.43 -11.09
N GLU A 134 -2.68 14.17 -12.02
CA GLU A 134 -1.78 15.29 -11.71
C GLU A 134 -2.50 16.48 -11.07
N ASN A 135 -3.70 16.81 -11.53
CA ASN A 135 -4.47 17.93 -10.98
C ASN A 135 -5.39 17.55 -9.81
N GLY A 136 -5.35 16.28 -9.38
CA GLY A 136 -6.14 15.77 -8.25
C GLY A 136 -7.65 15.65 -8.51
N LYS A 137 -8.15 15.92 -9.72
CA LYS A 137 -9.57 15.75 -10.04
C LYS A 137 -10.01 14.30 -9.98
N ILE A 138 -9.08 13.35 -10.11
CA ILE A 138 -9.38 11.92 -10.02
C ILE A 138 -10.06 11.53 -8.69
N TRP A 139 -9.74 12.23 -7.61
CA TRP A 139 -10.29 11.95 -6.28
C TRP A 139 -11.76 12.37 -6.14
N LYS A 140 -12.25 13.22 -7.06
CA LYS A 140 -13.64 13.69 -7.13
C LYS A 140 -14.52 12.79 -8.00
N GLU A 141 -13.93 11.80 -8.68
CA GLU A 141 -14.67 10.84 -9.48
C GLU A 141 -15.43 9.89 -8.55
N LYS A 142 -16.75 9.83 -8.70
CA LYS A 142 -17.63 9.05 -7.82
C LYS A 142 -17.25 7.56 -7.79
N GLU A 143 -16.83 7.00 -8.92
CA GLU A 143 -16.37 5.60 -9.00
C GLU A 143 -15.08 5.37 -8.18
N VAL A 144 -14.19 6.35 -8.09
CA VAL A 144 -12.97 6.29 -7.28
C VAL A 144 -13.31 6.45 -5.80
N GLU A 145 -14.10 7.47 -5.45
CA GLU A 145 -14.49 7.77 -4.07
C GLU A 145 -15.24 6.61 -3.39
N THR A 146 -16.12 5.93 -4.14
CA THR A 146 -16.89 4.78 -3.63
C THR A 146 -16.04 3.53 -3.42
N ARG A 147 -14.89 3.41 -4.09
CA ARG A 147 -13.95 2.29 -3.93
C ARG A 147 -12.98 2.50 -2.76
N LEU A 148 -12.49 3.72 -2.60
CA LEU A 148 -11.44 4.04 -1.64
C LEU A 148 -11.97 4.40 -0.25
N CYS A 149 -11.26 3.95 0.77
CA CYS A 149 -11.52 4.31 2.16
C CYS A 149 -10.79 5.60 2.49
N ARG A 150 -11.55 6.62 2.89
CA ARG A 150 -11.01 7.85 3.44
C ARG A 150 -10.78 7.66 4.93
N VAL A 151 -9.62 8.06 5.42
CA VAL A 151 -9.23 7.97 6.83
C VAL A 151 -8.94 9.37 7.38
N THR A 152 -9.03 9.51 8.70
CA THR A 152 -8.69 10.74 9.42
C THR A 152 -7.38 10.56 10.16
N GLY A 153 -6.53 11.59 10.16
CA GLY A 153 -5.26 11.61 10.89
C GLY A 153 -4.75 13.03 11.11
N GLU A 154 -3.69 13.18 11.88
CA GLU A 154 -3.04 14.48 12.12
C GLU A 154 -2.01 14.79 11.02
N ILE A 155 -1.62 16.06 10.88
CA ILE A 155 -0.76 16.59 9.80
C ILE A 155 0.66 15.99 9.73
N GLU A 156 1.03 15.12 10.66
CA GLU A 156 2.24 14.28 10.53
C GLU A 156 2.16 13.25 9.37
N VAL A 157 1.05 13.19 8.63
CA VAL A 157 0.91 12.38 7.42
C VAL A 157 1.87 12.83 6.33
N THR A 158 2.48 11.87 5.63
CA THR A 158 3.38 12.17 4.50
C THR A 158 2.54 12.41 3.23
N PRO A 159 2.37 13.67 2.77
CA PRO A 159 1.52 13.96 1.61
C PRO A 159 2.20 13.50 0.32
N MET A 160 1.42 13.12 -0.68
CA MET A 160 1.94 12.95 -2.03
C MET A 160 2.38 14.28 -2.64
N PHE A 161 1.62 15.36 -2.40
CA PHE A 161 1.92 16.69 -2.90
C PHE A 161 2.03 17.69 -1.74
N ARG A 162 3.22 18.31 -1.56
CA ARG A 162 3.46 19.26 -0.46
C ARG A 162 2.50 20.45 -0.44
N SER A 163 2.00 20.88 -1.60
CA SER A 163 1.01 21.95 -1.73
C SER A 163 -0.30 21.67 -0.99
N GLN A 164 -0.61 20.40 -0.67
CA GLN A 164 -1.81 20.00 0.06
C GLN A 164 -1.74 20.33 1.55
N LEU A 165 -0.55 20.57 2.12
CA LEU A 165 -0.42 20.93 3.54
C LEU A 165 -0.48 22.43 3.80
N CYS A 166 -0.28 23.27 2.77
CA CYS A 166 -0.21 24.73 2.92
C CYS A 166 -1.48 25.39 3.48
N ALA A 167 -2.62 24.69 3.44
CA ALA A 167 -3.91 25.19 3.91
C ALA A 167 -4.22 24.84 5.37
N HIS A 168 -3.39 24.03 6.05
CA HIS A 168 -3.72 23.51 7.38
C HIS A 168 -2.63 23.82 8.42
N ALA A 169 -3.06 24.20 9.63
CA ALA A 169 -2.15 24.45 10.75
C ALA A 169 -1.66 23.13 11.36
N GLU A 170 -0.42 23.08 11.80
CA GLU A 170 0.18 21.91 12.47
C GLU A 170 -0.71 21.38 13.61
N GLY A 171 -0.87 20.06 13.69
CA GLY A 171 -1.77 19.40 14.66
C GLY A 171 -3.26 19.35 14.27
N SER A 172 -3.67 19.95 13.15
CA SER A 172 -5.06 19.82 12.69
C SER A 172 -5.36 18.39 12.22
N THR A 173 -6.57 17.92 12.52
CA THR A 173 -7.11 16.67 11.96
C THR A 173 -7.48 16.89 10.50
N VAL A 174 -6.96 16.05 9.61
CA VAL A 174 -7.24 16.05 8.17
C VAL A 174 -7.81 14.70 7.74
N SER A 175 -8.53 14.70 6.63
CA SER A 175 -9.06 13.51 5.98
C SER A 175 -8.40 13.27 4.62
N PHE A 176 -8.02 12.02 4.34
CA PHE A 176 -7.25 11.70 3.14
C PHE A 176 -7.47 10.26 2.69
N PHE A 177 -7.15 9.97 1.43
CA PHE A 177 -6.99 8.60 0.93
C PHE A 177 -5.56 8.13 1.17
N THR A 178 -5.38 6.86 1.53
CA THR A 178 -4.04 6.28 1.71
C THR A 178 -3.61 5.50 0.47
N GLY A 179 -2.47 5.88 -0.11
CA GLY A 179 -1.76 5.12 -1.12
C GLY A 179 -0.55 4.41 -0.55
N PHE A 180 -0.12 3.31 -1.14
CA PHE A 180 1.06 2.55 -0.74
C PHE A 180 2.14 2.59 -1.82
N SER A 181 3.27 3.19 -1.47
CA SER A 181 4.48 3.19 -2.28
C SER A 181 5.61 2.47 -1.56
N MET A 182 6.66 2.10 -2.27
CA MET A 182 7.85 1.48 -1.65
C MET A 182 8.56 2.40 -0.65
N ARG A 183 8.29 3.72 -0.66
CA ARG A 183 8.82 4.70 0.30
C ARG A 183 8.00 4.80 1.59
N GLY A 184 6.79 4.27 1.62
CA GLY A 184 5.82 4.63 2.64
C GLY A 184 4.38 4.62 2.16
N PRO A 185 3.43 4.49 3.11
CA PRO A 185 2.11 5.05 2.93
C PRO A 185 2.22 6.55 2.61
N VAL A 186 1.34 7.02 1.74
CA VAL A 186 1.25 8.43 1.33
C VAL A 186 -0.20 8.89 1.43
N ALA A 187 -0.39 10.10 1.91
CA ALA A 187 -1.69 10.75 1.95
C ALA A 187 -2.00 11.43 0.61
N LEU A 188 -3.20 11.19 0.10
CA LEU A 188 -3.71 11.68 -1.17
C LEU A 188 -5.02 12.41 -0.91
N ASP A 189 -5.25 13.52 -1.63
CA ASP A 189 -6.47 14.33 -1.49
C ASP A 189 -6.70 14.74 -0.02
N ILE A 190 -5.80 15.55 0.55
CA ILE A 190 -5.93 15.98 1.95
C ILE A 190 -6.97 17.10 2.04
N ASN A 191 -7.96 16.93 2.91
CA ASN A 191 -9.03 17.89 3.23
C ASN A 191 -9.12 18.16 4.74
#